data_AF-A0A915LW32-F1
#
_entry.id   AF-A0A915LW32-F1
#
_cell.length_a   1.000
_cell.length_b   1.000
_cell.length_c   1.000
_cell.angle_alpha   90.00
_cell.angle_beta   90.00
_cell.angle_gamma   90.00
#
_symmetry.space_group_name_H-M   'P 1'
#
loop_
_entity.id
_entity.type
_entity.pdbx_description
1 polymer ?
#
loop_
_entity_poly.entity_id
_entity_poly.type
_entity_poly.pdbx_seq_one_letter_code
_entity_poly.pdbx_strand_id
1 'polypeptide(L)'
;MDDSNVNLDENEEKNEGDEPIQKEKKDRLKQQFDAEFDSTNAKYNEMKEEYEKQSKLNKAAFEDLDETKRAELEGFRPGLYVKIEIDNIPASFIECMDPRFPYIIGGLLPGEQNNGYVKVRIKKHRWYDRLLKSRDPLIISCGWRRFQTMVIYSVLDHDHRERFFKYTPKEAFCHEVFWAPFVAQNTGFLGLQSVDEEVKSFRIAATGVVLGVDKSTQIVKKLKLIGQPLEIYKKTAFIKGMFNSALEVARFQGAAIRTVSGIRGIVKKAIKTPDGAFRASFEDKIAGNAWVDVPVPEFFVTMTDKLLPTVEKWLGMRTVGRLRHELGLKIEQKEDSGYHRNLKNNF
;
A
#
# COMPACT_ATOMS: atom_id res chain seq x y z
N MET A 1 21.82 30.94 -22.46
CA MET A 1 22.53 30.71 -21.19
C MET A 1 21.74 29.61 -20.47
N ASP A 2 22.02 28.33 -20.65
CA ASP A 2 23.23 27.69 -21.15
C ASP A 2 22.90 26.50 -22.06
N ASP A 3 23.59 26.52 -23.20
CA ASP A 3 23.90 25.36 -24.00
C ASP A 3 24.93 24.49 -23.26
N SER A 4 24.70 23.19 -23.23
CA SER A 4 25.80 22.23 -23.15
C SER A 4 25.44 20.97 -23.95
N ASN A 5 25.66 21.09 -25.26
CA ASN A 5 26.45 20.15 -26.06
C ASN A 5 26.57 18.71 -25.52
N VAL A 6 25.87 17.79 -26.17
CA VAL A 6 26.42 16.45 -26.43
C VAL A 6 26.45 16.30 -27.94
N ASN A 7 27.60 16.66 -28.52
CA ASN A 7 28.00 16.24 -29.85
C ASN A 7 28.08 14.72 -29.88
N LEU A 8 27.26 14.11 -30.73
CA LEU A 8 27.53 12.81 -31.31
C LEU A 8 27.49 13.01 -32.83
N ASP A 9 28.57 13.58 -33.35
CA ASP A 9 28.99 13.32 -34.72
C ASP A 9 29.41 11.85 -34.78
N GLU A 10 28.50 10.99 -35.19
CA GLU A 10 28.85 9.73 -35.84
C GLU A 10 28.41 9.83 -37.30
N ASN A 11 29.42 9.88 -38.17
CA ASN A 11 29.31 9.82 -39.61
C ASN A 11 28.44 8.62 -40.04
N GLU A 12 27.18 8.86 -40.39
CA GLU A 12 26.44 7.96 -41.26
C GLU A 12 26.65 8.42 -42.70
N GLU A 13 27.56 7.75 -43.40
CA GLU A 13 27.56 7.70 -44.87
C GLU A 13 26.13 7.33 -45.31
N LYS A 14 25.40 8.31 -45.85
CA LYS A 14 24.10 8.07 -46.45
C LYS A 14 24.30 7.21 -47.70
N ASN A 15 24.21 5.90 -47.53
CA ASN A 15 23.94 5.01 -48.65
C ASN A 15 22.56 5.39 -49.22
N GLU A 16 22.54 5.89 -50.46
CA GLU A 16 21.32 6.28 -51.20
C GLU A 16 20.30 5.13 -51.35
N GLY A 17 20.64 3.90 -50.93
CA GLY A 17 19.76 2.73 -50.88
C GLY A 17 18.93 2.56 -49.60
N ASP A 18 19.22 3.28 -48.50
CA ASP A 18 18.54 3.09 -47.20
C ASP A 18 17.37 4.07 -46.95
N GLU A 19 17.28 5.16 -47.71
CA GLU A 19 16.15 6.09 -47.67
C GLU A 19 14.76 5.44 -47.95
N PRO A 20 14.59 4.52 -48.93
CA PRO A 20 13.29 3.88 -49.15
C PRO A 20 12.89 2.98 -47.99
N ILE A 21 13.84 2.26 -47.38
CA ILE A 21 13.60 1.34 -46.26
C ILE A 21 13.19 2.12 -44.99
N GLN A 22 13.81 3.29 -44.76
CA GLN A 22 13.43 4.16 -43.65
C GLN A 22 12.06 4.84 -43.85
N LYS A 23 11.70 5.19 -45.10
CA LYS A 23 10.37 5.70 -45.45
C LYS A 23 9.29 4.65 -45.24
N GLU A 24 9.50 3.41 -45.70
CA GLU A 24 8.57 2.30 -45.46
C GLU A 24 8.38 1.99 -43.97
N LYS A 25 9.46 2.03 -43.17
CA LYS A 25 9.35 1.89 -41.71
C LYS A 25 8.54 3.02 -41.09
N LYS A 26 8.76 4.27 -41.49
CA LYS A 26 7.98 5.44 -41.03
C LYS A 26 6.52 5.34 -41.43
N ASP A 27 6.23 4.92 -42.66
CA ASP A 27 4.86 4.75 -43.14
C ASP A 27 4.15 3.60 -42.42
N ARG A 28 4.85 2.50 -42.11
CA ARG A 28 4.30 1.41 -41.29
C ARG A 28 4.03 1.84 -39.85
N LEU A 29 4.94 2.59 -39.24
CA LEU A 29 4.76 3.18 -37.90
C LEU A 29 3.61 4.18 -37.89
N LYS A 30 3.48 5.00 -38.94
CA LYS A 30 2.36 5.92 -39.10
C LYS A 30 1.04 5.18 -39.29
N GLN A 31 1.00 4.11 -40.07
CA GLN A 31 -0.19 3.26 -40.21
C GLN A 31 -0.57 2.56 -38.90
N GLN A 32 0.41 2.10 -38.13
CA GLN A 32 0.16 1.52 -36.79
C GLN A 32 -0.38 2.57 -35.81
N PHE A 33 0.21 3.77 -35.82
CA PHE A 33 -0.26 4.91 -35.02
C PHE A 33 -1.67 5.36 -35.44
N ASP A 34 -1.91 5.49 -36.75
CA ASP A 34 -3.21 5.86 -37.32
C ASP A 34 -4.27 4.78 -37.05
N ALA A 35 -3.90 3.49 -36.96
CA ALA A 35 -4.80 2.39 -36.61
C ALA A 35 -5.18 2.35 -35.12
N GLU A 36 -4.41 2.98 -34.25
CA GLU A 36 -4.71 3.09 -32.81
C GLU A 36 -5.70 4.21 -32.48
N PHE A 37 -6.00 5.12 -33.42
CA PHE A 37 -7.01 6.14 -33.22
C PHE A 37 -8.43 5.56 -33.20
N ASP A 38 -9.27 6.10 -32.31
CA ASP A 38 -10.66 5.68 -32.12
C ASP A 38 -11.49 5.69 -33.43
N SER A 39 -11.17 6.58 -34.37
CA SER A 39 -11.87 6.68 -35.67
C SER A 39 -11.61 5.50 -36.63
N THR A 40 -10.47 4.84 -36.49
CA THR A 40 -9.91 3.88 -37.44
C THR A 40 -9.77 2.49 -36.83
N ASN A 41 -9.84 2.38 -35.50
CA ASN A 41 -9.80 1.12 -34.78
C ASN A 41 -11.14 0.36 -34.93
N ALA A 42 -11.17 -0.59 -35.86
CA ALA A 42 -12.35 -1.41 -36.15
C ALA A 42 -12.88 -2.16 -34.91
N LYS A 43 -11.99 -2.68 -34.05
CA LYS A 43 -12.38 -3.44 -32.86
C LYS A 43 -13.01 -2.55 -31.78
N TYR A 44 -12.50 -1.33 -31.61
CA TYR A 44 -13.11 -0.35 -30.71
C TYR A 44 -14.51 0.02 -31.18
N ASN A 45 -14.66 0.30 -32.47
CA ASN A 45 -15.94 0.67 -33.06
C ASN A 45 -16.97 -0.48 -33.00
N GLU A 46 -16.54 -1.73 -33.24
CA GLU A 46 -17.39 -2.91 -33.08
C GLU A 46 -17.90 -3.07 -31.64
N MET A 47 -17.01 -3.00 -30.64
CA MET A 47 -17.43 -3.06 -29.24
C MET A 47 -18.37 -1.91 -28.88
N LYS A 48 -18.09 -0.69 -29.34
CA LYS A 48 -18.95 0.47 -29.12
C LYS A 48 -20.34 0.26 -29.73
N GLU A 49 -20.41 -0.23 -30.97
CA GLU A 49 -21.68 -0.58 -31.61
C GLU A 49 -22.43 -1.66 -30.86
N GLU A 50 -21.76 -2.69 -30.35
CA GLU A 50 -22.36 -3.74 -29.54
C GLU A 50 -22.97 -3.17 -28.24
N TYR A 51 -22.24 -2.31 -27.53
CA TYR A 51 -22.77 -1.60 -26.36
C TYR A 51 -23.97 -0.72 -26.71
N GLU A 52 -23.92 0.00 -27.83
CA GLU A 52 -25.05 0.82 -28.29
C GLU A 52 -26.26 -0.02 -28.68
N LYS A 53 -26.05 -1.15 -29.38
CA LYS A 53 -27.11 -2.12 -29.73
C LYS A 53 -27.75 -2.66 -28.46
N GLN A 54 -26.95 -3.10 -27.48
CA GLN A 54 -27.47 -3.57 -26.18
C GLN A 54 -28.23 -2.47 -25.43
N SER A 55 -27.71 -1.23 -25.42
CA SER A 55 -28.40 -0.09 -24.79
C SER A 55 -29.75 0.21 -25.44
N LYS A 56 -29.82 0.16 -26.77
CA LYS A 56 -31.08 0.33 -27.53
C LYS A 56 -32.06 -0.79 -27.24
N LEU A 57 -31.60 -2.05 -27.21
CA LEU A 57 -32.43 -3.21 -26.86
C LEU A 57 -33.00 -3.09 -25.45
N ASN A 58 -32.17 -2.72 -24.46
CA ASN A 58 -32.62 -2.50 -23.09
C ASN A 58 -33.70 -1.41 -23.05
N LYS A 59 -33.51 -0.29 -23.74
CA LYS A 59 -34.52 0.79 -23.78
C LYS A 59 -35.84 0.32 -24.39
N ALA A 60 -35.79 -0.35 -25.55
CA ALA A 60 -36.96 -0.85 -26.25
C ALA A 60 -37.75 -1.86 -25.41
N ALA A 61 -37.07 -2.74 -24.65
CA ALA A 61 -37.71 -3.72 -23.77
C ALA A 61 -38.58 -3.09 -22.66
N PHE A 62 -38.32 -1.84 -22.29
CA PHE A 62 -39.07 -1.12 -21.25
C PHE A 62 -39.98 0.00 -21.80
N GLU A 63 -40.07 0.20 -23.12
CA GLU A 63 -40.89 1.27 -23.73
C GLU A 63 -42.40 1.03 -23.57
N ASP A 64 -42.84 -0.23 -23.67
CA ASP A 64 -44.27 -0.58 -23.59
C ASP A 64 -44.81 -0.73 -22.17
N LEU A 65 -43.95 -0.60 -21.14
CA LEU A 65 -44.32 -0.76 -19.75
C LEU A 65 -44.74 0.59 -19.13
N ASP A 66 -45.81 0.54 -18.34
CA ASP A 66 -46.23 1.68 -17.52
C ASP A 66 -45.14 2.11 -16.54
N GLU A 67 -45.08 3.40 -16.20
CA GLU A 67 -43.98 4.01 -15.45
C GLU A 67 -43.84 3.41 -14.04
N THR A 68 -44.95 3.01 -13.42
CA THR A 68 -44.97 2.33 -12.12
C THR A 68 -44.28 0.96 -12.16
N LYS A 69 -44.69 0.11 -13.10
CA LYS A 69 -44.10 -1.22 -13.32
C LYS A 69 -42.66 -1.14 -13.77
N ARG A 70 -42.32 -0.11 -14.54
CA ARG A 70 -40.96 0.14 -14.99
C ARG A 70 -40.04 0.52 -13.83
N ALA A 71 -40.50 1.36 -12.90
CA ALA A 71 -39.74 1.72 -11.70
C ALA A 71 -39.48 0.51 -10.78
N GLU A 72 -40.40 -0.45 -10.69
CA GLU A 72 -40.20 -1.68 -9.91
C GLU A 72 -39.10 -2.60 -10.48
N LEU A 73 -38.93 -2.61 -11.81
CA LEU A 73 -37.97 -3.49 -12.50
C LEU A 73 -36.59 -2.84 -12.70
N GLU A 74 -36.55 -1.62 -13.25
CA GLU A 74 -35.32 -0.89 -13.60
C GLU A 74 -34.83 -0.02 -12.42
N GLY A 75 -35.73 0.35 -11.51
CA GLY A 75 -35.49 1.38 -10.50
C GLY A 75 -35.71 2.80 -11.05
N PHE A 76 -35.25 3.79 -10.28
CA PHE A 76 -35.33 5.20 -10.67
C PHE A 76 -34.19 5.58 -11.61
N ARG A 77 -34.53 6.10 -12.79
CA ARG A 77 -33.56 6.51 -13.82
C ARG A 77 -32.84 7.81 -13.46
N PRO A 78 -31.59 8.01 -13.94
CA PRO A 78 -30.88 9.28 -13.79
C PRO A 78 -31.67 10.45 -14.41
N GLY A 79 -31.66 11.61 -13.75
CA GLY A 79 -32.30 12.85 -14.23
C GLY A 79 -33.70 13.12 -13.67
N LEU A 80 -34.30 12.17 -12.94
CA LEU A 80 -35.57 12.37 -12.24
C LEU A 80 -35.36 13.10 -10.91
N TYR A 81 -36.26 14.02 -10.58
CA TYR A 81 -36.31 14.65 -9.27
C TYR A 81 -37.04 13.72 -8.29
N VAL A 82 -36.35 13.29 -7.24
CA VAL A 82 -36.87 12.31 -6.28
C VAL A 82 -36.88 12.88 -4.86
N LYS A 83 -37.88 12.46 -4.07
CA LYS A 83 -37.92 12.69 -2.62
C LYS A 83 -37.45 11.41 -1.93
N ILE A 84 -36.43 11.52 -1.08
CA ILE A 84 -35.89 10.40 -0.32
C ILE A 84 -36.18 10.66 1.16
N GLU A 85 -36.87 9.72 1.80
CA GLU A 85 -37.11 9.73 3.23
C GLU A 85 -36.16 8.71 3.88
N ILE A 86 -35.40 9.14 4.88
CA ILE A 86 -34.41 8.32 5.56
C ILE A 86 -34.74 8.36 7.05
N ASP A 87 -35.04 7.18 7.59
CA ASP A 87 -35.33 7.03 9.01
C ASP A 87 -34.05 7.00 9.85
N ASN A 88 -34.17 7.32 11.13
CA ASN A 88 -33.10 7.24 12.14
C ASN A 88 -31.85 8.09 11.85
N ILE A 89 -32.03 9.28 11.27
CA ILE A 89 -30.94 10.27 11.16
C ILE A 89 -30.62 10.83 12.55
N PRO A 90 -29.33 10.92 12.95
CA PRO A 90 -28.94 11.58 14.19
C PRO A 90 -29.41 13.03 14.24
N ALA A 91 -30.01 13.46 15.36
CA ALA A 91 -30.50 14.84 15.54
C ALA A 91 -29.39 15.88 15.30
N SER A 92 -28.15 15.57 15.69
CA SER A 92 -26.97 16.42 15.46
C SER A 92 -26.75 16.77 13.98
N PHE A 93 -27.12 15.89 13.05
CA PHE A 93 -27.03 16.18 11.61
C PHE A 93 -27.97 17.32 11.21
N ILE A 94 -29.18 17.35 11.76
CA ILE A 94 -30.20 18.36 11.48
C ILE A 94 -29.78 19.69 12.11
N GLU A 95 -29.31 19.65 13.35
CA GLU A 95 -28.83 20.83 14.09
C GLU A 95 -27.60 21.48 13.44
N CYS A 96 -26.68 20.66 12.93
CA CYS A 96 -25.45 21.12 12.29
C CYS A 96 -25.58 21.26 10.77
N MET A 97 -26.79 21.19 10.21
CA MET A 97 -27.00 21.26 8.77
C MET A 97 -26.63 22.65 8.23
N ASP A 98 -25.73 22.70 7.26
CA ASP A 98 -25.23 23.93 6.67
C ASP A 98 -25.37 23.88 5.14
N PRO A 99 -26.21 24.75 4.54
CA PRO A 99 -26.46 24.75 3.10
C PRO A 99 -25.24 25.14 2.26
N ARG A 100 -24.17 25.67 2.86
CA ARG A 100 -22.92 26.01 2.15
C ARG A 100 -22.14 24.76 1.71
N PHE A 101 -22.40 23.61 2.33
CA PHE A 101 -21.73 22.36 2.00
C PHE A 101 -22.66 21.43 1.22
N PRO A 102 -22.16 20.75 0.17
CA PRO A 102 -22.95 19.78 -0.56
C PRO A 102 -23.17 18.51 0.27
N TYR A 103 -24.37 17.96 0.16
CA TYR A 103 -24.74 16.65 0.69
C TYR A 103 -24.85 15.68 -0.48
N ILE A 104 -24.03 14.64 -0.47
CA ILE A 104 -23.94 13.65 -1.54
C ILE A 104 -24.42 12.31 -0.98
N ILE A 105 -25.38 11.69 -1.67
CA ILE A 105 -25.90 10.37 -1.34
C ILE A 105 -25.38 9.40 -2.42
N GLY A 106 -24.73 8.32 -1.98
CA GLY A 106 -24.20 7.28 -2.86
C GLY A 106 -24.81 5.93 -2.52
N GLY A 107 -25.25 5.19 -3.55
CA GLY A 107 -25.69 3.81 -3.40
C GLY A 107 -24.49 2.89 -3.16
N LEU A 108 -24.55 2.09 -2.10
CA LEU A 108 -23.51 1.11 -1.78
C LEU A 108 -23.81 -0.23 -2.45
N LEU A 109 -22.78 -0.87 -3.01
CA LEU A 109 -22.93 -2.22 -3.56
C LEU A 109 -23.01 -3.26 -2.41
N PRO A 110 -23.67 -4.42 -2.61
CA PRO A 110 -23.76 -5.45 -1.58
C PRO A 110 -22.40 -5.91 -1.03
N GLY A 111 -21.37 -5.93 -1.88
CA GLY A 111 -20.01 -6.26 -1.48
C GLY A 111 -19.36 -5.22 -0.55
N GLU A 112 -19.75 -3.94 -0.69
CA GLU A 112 -19.14 -2.82 0.05
C GLU A 112 -19.66 -2.69 1.48
N GLN A 113 -20.67 -3.45 1.88
CA GLN A 113 -21.24 -3.42 3.23
C GLN A 113 -20.40 -4.23 4.24
N ASN A 114 -19.62 -5.18 3.75
CA ASN A 114 -18.79 -6.04 4.58
C ASN A 114 -17.48 -5.34 4.96
N ASN A 115 -16.98 -5.64 6.15
CA ASN A 115 -15.67 -5.19 6.62
C ASN A 115 -14.65 -6.32 6.51
N GLY A 116 -13.41 -5.96 6.23
CA GLY A 116 -12.29 -6.89 6.24
C GLY A 116 -10.97 -6.18 6.03
N TYR A 117 -9.94 -6.95 5.70
CA TYR A 117 -8.64 -6.41 5.32
C TYR A 117 -8.65 -6.04 3.85
N VAL A 118 -8.37 -4.77 3.57
CA VAL A 118 -8.22 -4.25 2.23
C VAL A 118 -6.73 -4.16 1.93
N LYS A 119 -6.29 -4.89 0.90
CA LYS A 119 -4.92 -4.84 0.41
C LYS A 119 -4.87 -3.85 -0.76
N VAL A 120 -3.98 -2.88 -0.64
CA VAL A 120 -3.84 -1.80 -1.61
C VAL A 120 -2.39 -1.65 -2.05
N ARG A 121 -2.21 -1.11 -3.25
CA ARG A 121 -0.91 -0.64 -3.74
C ARG A 121 -0.86 0.86 -3.56
N ILE A 122 0.06 1.34 -2.73
CA ILE A 122 0.16 2.74 -2.36
C ILE A 122 1.54 3.32 -2.68
N LYS A 123 1.56 4.60 -3.04
CA LYS A 123 2.77 5.41 -3.18
C LYS A 123 2.60 6.71 -2.41
N LYS A 124 3.64 7.10 -1.68
CA LYS A 124 3.72 8.42 -1.06
C LYS A 124 3.60 9.48 -2.15
N HIS A 125 2.78 10.50 -1.94
CA HIS A 125 2.65 11.58 -2.90
C HIS A 125 3.99 12.33 -3.04
N ARG A 126 4.34 12.73 -4.27
CA ARG A 126 5.64 13.36 -4.58
C ARG A 126 5.87 14.63 -3.77
N TRP A 127 4.85 15.47 -3.65
CA TRP A 127 4.91 16.75 -2.95
C TRP A 127 4.66 16.65 -1.44
N TYR A 128 4.48 15.44 -0.91
CA TYR A 128 4.33 15.25 0.53
C TYR A 128 5.70 15.06 1.18
N ASP A 129 6.09 15.95 2.09
CA ASP A 129 7.46 16.00 2.60
C ASP A 129 7.85 14.80 3.48
N ARG A 130 6.89 14.30 4.28
CA ARG A 130 7.16 13.30 5.32
C ARG A 130 6.93 11.87 4.81
N LEU A 131 7.71 10.93 5.33
CA LEU A 131 7.41 9.51 5.10
C LEU A 131 6.25 9.07 5.99
N LEU A 132 5.43 8.17 5.45
CA LEU A 132 4.37 7.54 6.21
C LEU A 132 4.94 6.34 6.98
N LYS A 133 4.47 6.17 8.21
CA LYS A 133 4.96 5.17 9.16
C LYS A 133 3.87 4.12 9.38
N SER A 134 4.26 2.85 9.40
CA SER A 134 3.33 1.77 9.73
C SER A 134 2.80 1.92 11.15
N ARG A 135 1.51 1.61 11.34
CA ARG A 135 0.72 1.81 12.56
C ARG A 135 0.52 3.26 12.99
N ASP A 136 0.83 4.22 12.12
CA ASP A 136 0.30 5.56 12.30
C ASP A 136 -1.06 5.64 11.59
N PRO A 137 -2.01 6.42 12.11
CA PRO A 137 -3.33 6.54 11.52
C PRO A 137 -3.25 7.32 10.20
N LEU A 138 -4.04 6.89 9.22
CA LEU A 138 -4.20 7.54 7.92
C LEU A 138 -5.70 7.70 7.63
N ILE A 139 -6.08 8.88 7.15
CA ILE A 139 -7.43 9.16 6.68
C ILE A 139 -7.49 8.78 5.21
N ILE A 140 -8.32 7.80 4.89
CA ILE A 140 -8.48 7.23 3.56
C ILE A 140 -9.81 7.70 2.99
N SER A 141 -9.76 8.22 1.76
CA SER A 141 -10.92 8.49 0.93
C SER A 141 -10.96 7.44 -0.18
N CYS A 142 -11.91 6.51 -0.09
CA CYS A 142 -12.07 5.41 -1.04
C CYS A 142 -13.55 5.16 -1.29
N GLY A 143 -13.96 5.22 -2.57
CA GLY A 143 -15.38 5.23 -2.95
C GLY A 143 -16.11 6.42 -2.29
N TRP A 144 -17.29 6.15 -1.72
CA TRP A 144 -18.10 7.15 -1.00
C TRP A 144 -17.62 7.46 0.42
N ARG A 145 -16.70 6.65 0.96
CA ARG A 145 -16.36 6.69 2.38
C ARG A 145 -15.05 7.43 2.62
N ARG A 146 -15.08 8.33 3.60
CA ARG A 146 -13.92 8.93 4.24
C ARG A 146 -13.81 8.33 5.63
N PHE A 147 -12.70 7.70 5.95
CA PHE A 147 -12.50 7.05 7.25
C PHE A 147 -11.04 7.09 7.65
N GLN A 148 -10.77 7.03 8.95
CA GLN A 148 -9.43 6.89 9.50
C GLN A 148 -9.19 5.45 9.92
N THR A 149 -8.04 4.90 9.55
CA THR A 149 -7.63 3.54 9.92
C THR A 149 -6.14 3.50 10.26
N MET A 150 -5.70 2.40 10.89
CA MET A 150 -4.29 2.12 11.12
C MET A 150 -3.75 1.26 9.99
N VAL A 151 -2.72 1.78 9.32
CA VAL A 151 -2.19 1.17 8.10
C VAL A 151 -0.90 0.42 8.38
N ILE A 152 -0.70 -0.72 7.72
CA ILE A 152 0.57 -1.44 7.72
C ILE A 152 1.13 -1.50 6.31
N TYR A 153 2.36 -1.01 6.16
CA TYR A 153 3.10 -1.11 4.91
C TYR A 153 3.80 -2.47 4.80
N SER A 154 3.67 -3.12 3.65
CA SER A 154 4.37 -4.35 3.30
C SER A 154 4.97 -4.28 1.89
N VAL A 155 5.93 -5.15 1.59
CA VAL A 155 6.47 -5.37 0.25
C VAL A 155 6.47 -6.86 0.00
N LEU A 156 6.06 -7.26 -1.20
CA LEU A 156 6.14 -8.64 -1.64
C LEU A 156 7.62 -8.97 -1.93
N ASP A 157 8.23 -9.83 -1.11
CA ASP A 157 9.56 -10.37 -1.40
C ASP A 157 9.47 -11.44 -2.52
N HIS A 158 10.61 -11.82 -3.11
CA HIS A 158 10.68 -12.83 -4.18
C HIS A 158 10.10 -14.20 -3.80
N ASP A 159 10.07 -14.52 -2.51
CA ASP A 159 9.50 -15.77 -1.98
C ASP A 159 7.97 -15.70 -1.80
N HIS A 160 7.29 -14.76 -2.46
CA HIS A 160 5.85 -14.47 -2.34
C HIS A 160 5.37 -14.14 -0.91
N ARG A 161 6.28 -13.79 0.00
CA ARG A 161 5.97 -13.39 1.38
C ARG A 161 5.78 -11.88 1.46
N GLU A 162 4.75 -11.45 2.18
CA GLU A 162 4.54 -10.04 2.47
C GLU A 162 5.36 -9.60 3.68
N ARG A 163 6.47 -8.93 3.40
CA ARG A 163 7.36 -8.43 4.43
C ARG A 163 6.94 -7.04 4.90
N PHE A 164 6.76 -6.91 6.21
CA PHE A 164 6.51 -5.65 6.91
C PHE A 164 7.61 -4.61 6.65
N PHE A 165 7.19 -3.39 6.35
CA PHE A 165 8.02 -2.20 6.26
C PHE A 165 7.67 -1.23 7.39
N LYS A 166 8.69 -0.58 7.97
CA LYS A 166 8.47 0.43 9.02
C LYS A 166 7.94 1.75 8.45
N TYR A 167 8.40 2.11 7.25
CA TYR A 167 8.04 3.34 6.55
C TYR A 167 7.80 3.04 5.07
N THR A 168 7.00 3.88 4.42
CA THR A 168 6.86 3.87 2.96
C THR A 168 8.21 4.18 2.28
N PRO A 169 8.55 3.49 1.17
CA PRO A 169 9.62 3.93 0.28
C PRO A 169 9.38 5.38 -0.22
N LYS A 170 10.46 6.12 -0.51
CA LYS A 170 10.36 7.54 -0.92
C LYS A 170 9.61 7.72 -2.25
N GLU A 171 9.93 6.90 -3.24
CA GLU A 171 9.48 7.10 -4.63
C GLU A 171 8.91 5.83 -5.28
N ALA A 172 8.94 4.71 -4.57
CA ALA A 172 8.42 3.43 -5.03
C ALA A 172 7.04 3.13 -4.45
N PHE A 173 6.29 2.30 -5.17
CA PHE A 173 5.07 1.70 -4.64
C PHE A 173 5.41 0.66 -3.58
N CYS A 174 4.55 0.55 -2.58
CA CYS A 174 4.54 -0.56 -1.64
C CYS A 174 3.11 -1.07 -1.50
N HIS A 175 2.96 -2.22 -0.86
CA HIS A 175 1.64 -2.68 -0.43
C HIS A 175 1.30 -2.02 0.89
N GLU A 176 0.01 -1.78 1.09
CA GLU A 176 -0.55 -1.37 2.35
C GLU A 176 -1.76 -2.27 2.64
N VAL A 177 -1.91 -2.62 3.91
CA VAL A 177 -3.03 -3.41 4.40
C VAL A 177 -3.61 -2.68 5.60
N PHE A 178 -4.93 -2.53 5.58
CA PHE A 178 -5.70 -1.94 6.68
C PHE A 178 -7.07 -2.62 6.78
N TRP A 179 -7.70 -2.47 7.95
CA TRP A 179 -9.05 -2.96 8.18
C TRP A 179 -10.08 -1.87 7.84
N ALA A 180 -10.99 -2.16 6.91
CA ALA A 180 -11.99 -1.21 6.43
C ALA A 180 -13.16 -1.91 5.72
N PRO A 181 -14.24 -1.19 5.40
CA PRO A 181 -15.25 -1.68 4.48
C PRO A 181 -14.64 -2.08 3.14
N PHE A 182 -15.14 -3.15 2.55
CA PHE A 182 -14.70 -3.60 1.24
C PHE A 182 -15.01 -2.58 0.15
N VAL A 183 -14.13 -2.54 -0.83
CA VAL A 183 -14.23 -1.69 -2.01
C VAL A 183 -13.84 -2.56 -3.21
N ALA A 184 -14.44 -2.26 -4.37
CA ALA A 184 -14.11 -2.96 -5.61
C ALA A 184 -12.60 -2.88 -5.92
N GLN A 185 -12.06 -3.96 -6.46
CA GLN A 185 -10.67 -4.00 -6.92
C GLN A 185 -10.45 -2.97 -8.03
N ASN A 186 -9.21 -2.48 -8.16
CA ASN A 186 -8.83 -1.41 -9.09
C ASN A 186 -9.47 -0.04 -8.81
N THR A 187 -10.14 0.13 -7.67
CA THR A 187 -10.62 1.46 -7.24
C THR A 187 -9.45 2.31 -6.74
N GLY A 188 -9.34 3.53 -7.24
CA GLY A 188 -8.37 4.52 -6.76
C GLY A 188 -8.75 5.08 -5.38
N PHE A 189 -7.76 5.42 -4.57
CA PHE A 189 -7.97 6.07 -3.28
C PHE A 189 -6.91 7.12 -2.97
N LEU A 190 -7.25 8.00 -2.03
CA LEU A 190 -6.39 9.07 -1.52
C LEU A 190 -6.18 8.90 -0.02
N GLY A 191 -4.96 9.14 0.45
CA GLY A 191 -4.59 9.13 1.85
C GLY A 191 -4.19 10.53 2.33
N LEU A 192 -4.73 10.96 3.47
CA LEU A 192 -4.44 12.22 4.15
C LEU A 192 -3.98 11.94 5.59
N GLN A 193 -3.03 12.74 6.10
CA GLN A 193 -2.59 12.61 7.49
C GLN A 193 -3.38 13.51 8.45
N SER A 194 -3.83 14.68 7.98
CA SER A 194 -4.71 15.58 8.73
C SER A 194 -5.64 16.32 7.77
N VAL A 195 -6.82 16.71 8.28
CA VAL A 195 -7.78 17.58 7.57
C VAL A 195 -7.66 19.03 8.06
N ASP A 196 -6.80 19.30 9.05
CA ASP A 196 -6.58 20.64 9.59
C ASP A 196 -6.14 21.64 8.51
N GLU A 197 -6.87 22.75 8.42
CA GLU A 197 -6.61 23.77 7.40
C GLU A 197 -5.38 24.64 7.66
N GLU A 198 -4.94 24.70 8.92
CA GLU A 198 -3.83 25.54 9.38
C GLU A 198 -2.46 25.05 8.90
N VAL A 199 -2.38 23.80 8.45
CA VAL A 199 -1.14 23.22 7.95
C VAL A 199 -0.85 23.79 6.55
N LYS A 200 0.18 24.65 6.48
CA LYS A 200 0.65 25.29 5.24
C LYS A 200 1.36 24.35 4.24
N SER A 201 1.39 23.05 4.49
CA SER A 201 2.04 22.06 3.63
C SER A 201 1.04 21.31 2.75
N PHE A 202 1.56 20.62 1.72
CA PHE A 202 0.75 19.72 0.91
C PHE A 202 0.08 18.64 1.77
N ARG A 203 -1.24 18.44 1.65
CA ARG A 203 -2.03 17.63 2.58
C ARG A 203 -2.24 16.18 2.14
N ILE A 204 -2.30 15.94 0.84
CA ILE A 204 -2.46 14.58 0.31
C ILE A 204 -1.14 13.85 0.53
N ALA A 205 -1.16 12.86 1.41
CA ALA A 205 0.03 12.17 1.85
C ALA A 205 0.40 11.01 0.92
N ALA A 206 -0.61 10.33 0.37
CA ALA A 206 -0.41 9.20 -0.51
C ALA A 206 -1.58 9.00 -1.47
N THR A 207 -1.29 8.28 -2.55
CA THR A 207 -2.26 7.86 -3.55
C THR A 207 -2.05 6.38 -3.84
N GLY A 208 -3.13 5.70 -4.20
CA GLY A 208 -3.03 4.26 -4.45
C GLY A 208 -4.27 3.68 -5.10
N VAL A 209 -4.22 2.37 -5.28
CA VAL A 209 -5.28 1.57 -5.90
C VAL A 209 -5.51 0.31 -5.08
N VAL A 210 -6.76 -0.10 -4.93
CA VAL A 210 -7.14 -1.34 -4.26
C VAL A 210 -6.73 -2.54 -5.10
N LEU A 211 -5.99 -3.49 -4.51
CA LEU A 211 -5.58 -4.72 -5.18
C LEU A 211 -6.55 -5.87 -4.89
N GLY A 212 -6.99 -6.00 -3.64
CA GLY A 212 -7.77 -7.13 -3.19
C GLY A 212 -8.38 -6.90 -1.82
N VAL A 213 -9.34 -7.74 -1.47
CA VAL A 213 -10.05 -7.72 -0.18
C VAL A 213 -10.07 -9.13 0.38
N ASP A 214 -9.72 -9.27 1.65
CA ASP A 214 -9.62 -10.56 2.33
C ASP A 214 -10.12 -10.44 3.78
N LYS A 215 -10.51 -11.56 4.39
CA LYS A 215 -10.87 -11.60 5.82
C LYS A 215 -9.67 -11.85 6.75
N SER A 216 -8.52 -12.22 6.20
CA SER A 216 -7.30 -12.49 6.93
C SER A 216 -6.08 -12.10 6.10
N THR A 217 -5.02 -11.61 6.74
CA THR A 217 -3.77 -11.27 6.06
C THR A 217 -2.56 -11.81 6.79
N GLN A 218 -1.58 -12.33 6.05
CA GLN A 218 -0.32 -12.83 6.60
C GLN A 218 0.81 -11.86 6.27
N ILE A 219 1.10 -10.95 7.20
CA ILE A 219 2.23 -10.03 7.10
C ILE A 219 3.32 -10.50 8.05
N VAL A 220 4.51 -10.73 7.51
CA VAL A 220 5.67 -11.22 8.27
C VAL A 220 6.69 -10.11 8.46
N LYS A 221 7.35 -10.06 9.61
CA LYS A 221 8.46 -9.15 9.89
C LYS A 221 9.72 -9.95 10.15
N LYS A 222 10.84 -9.44 9.64
CA LYS A 222 12.14 -10.03 9.95
C LYS A 222 12.48 -9.78 11.42
N LEU A 223 12.65 -10.85 12.20
CA LEU A 223 13.12 -10.78 13.58
C LEU A 223 14.49 -11.45 13.67
N LYS A 224 15.54 -10.67 13.79
CA LYS A 224 16.88 -11.22 13.96
C LYS A 224 17.07 -11.68 15.40
N LEU A 225 17.12 -12.99 15.64
CA LEU A 225 17.64 -13.55 16.89
C LEU A 225 19.16 -13.51 16.81
N ILE A 226 19.80 -12.73 17.67
CA ILE A 226 21.24 -12.50 17.65
C ILE A 226 21.84 -13.36 18.76
N GLY A 227 22.87 -14.13 18.41
CA GLY A 227 23.67 -14.89 19.37
C GLY A 227 25.14 -14.54 19.25
N GLN A 228 25.88 -14.78 20.33
CA GLN A 228 27.33 -14.60 20.37
C GLN A 228 28.02 -15.96 20.41
N PRO A 229 29.12 -16.16 19.66
CA PRO A 229 29.90 -17.37 19.78
C PRO A 229 30.57 -17.42 21.17
N LEU A 230 30.43 -18.55 21.85
CA LEU A 230 31.14 -18.87 23.10
C LEU A 230 32.51 -19.47 22.76
N GLU A 231 32.50 -20.55 21.97
CA GLU A 231 33.71 -21.24 21.52
C GLU A 231 33.59 -21.56 20.04
N ILE A 232 34.72 -21.47 19.34
CA ILE A 232 34.77 -21.63 17.89
C ILE A 232 35.80 -22.68 17.54
N TYR A 233 35.35 -23.67 16.78
CA TYR A 233 36.16 -24.68 16.12
C TYR A 233 36.09 -24.49 14.60
N LYS A 234 36.74 -25.37 13.82
CA LYS A 234 36.83 -25.25 12.36
C LYS A 234 35.46 -25.08 11.66
N LYS A 235 34.51 -25.98 11.90
CA LYS A 235 33.17 -25.99 11.26
C LYS A 235 32.02 -26.03 12.27
N THR A 236 32.33 -25.86 13.54
CA THR A 236 31.37 -25.91 14.64
C THR A 236 31.63 -24.77 15.60
N ALA A 237 30.58 -24.16 16.10
CA ALA A 237 30.68 -23.18 17.17
C ALA A 237 29.58 -23.41 18.19
N PHE A 238 29.88 -23.11 19.43
CA PHE A 238 28.88 -23.03 20.49
C PHE A 238 28.40 -21.58 20.57
N ILE A 239 27.09 -21.37 20.54
CA ILE A 239 26.48 -20.04 20.52
C ILE A 239 25.68 -19.85 21.81
N LYS A 240 25.84 -18.68 22.45
CA LYS A 240 25.10 -18.26 23.63
C LYS A 240 24.27 -17.00 23.36
N GLY A 241 23.27 -16.75 24.19
CA GLY A 241 22.49 -15.51 24.20
C GLY A 241 21.51 -15.33 23.04
N MET A 242 21.33 -16.34 22.17
CA MET A 242 20.30 -16.34 21.13
C MET A 242 18.95 -16.86 21.65
N PHE A 243 19.01 -17.82 22.57
CA PHE A 243 17.86 -18.45 23.23
C PHE A 243 18.09 -18.40 24.74
N ASN A 244 17.02 -18.46 25.51
CA ASN A 244 17.06 -18.43 26.97
C ASN A 244 17.04 -19.83 27.60
N SER A 245 16.48 -20.82 26.90
CA SER A 245 16.31 -22.19 27.43
C SER A 245 16.68 -23.27 26.43
N ALA A 246 17.07 -24.45 26.93
CA ALA A 246 17.29 -25.63 26.09
C ALA A 246 16.02 -26.07 25.31
N LEU A 247 14.82 -25.76 25.82
CA LEU A 247 13.55 -26.07 25.15
C LEU A 247 13.33 -25.21 23.90
N GLU A 248 13.67 -23.92 23.96
CA GLU A 248 13.68 -23.05 22.78
C GLU A 248 14.66 -23.57 21.73
N VAL A 249 15.88 -23.96 22.14
CA VAL A 249 16.86 -24.54 21.22
C VAL A 249 16.32 -25.81 20.56
N ALA A 250 15.65 -26.69 21.31
CA ALA A 250 15.06 -27.91 20.76
C ALA A 250 13.99 -27.59 19.70
N ARG A 251 13.18 -26.55 19.92
CA ARG A 251 12.18 -26.09 18.94
C ARG A 251 12.82 -25.57 17.65
N PHE A 252 14.01 -24.96 17.75
CA PHE A 252 14.77 -24.44 16.61
C PHE A 252 15.88 -25.41 16.15
N GLN A 253 15.84 -26.67 16.55
CA GLN A 253 16.81 -27.66 16.10
C GLN A 253 16.67 -27.91 14.60
N GLY A 254 17.79 -27.91 13.88
CA GLY A 254 17.79 -28.01 12.41
C GLY A 254 17.51 -26.67 11.70
N ALA A 255 17.22 -25.59 12.41
CA ALA A 255 17.00 -24.28 11.80
C ALA A 255 18.27 -23.78 11.09
N ALA A 256 18.08 -23.15 9.94
CA ALA A 256 19.16 -22.49 9.21
C ALA A 256 19.52 -21.18 9.90
N ILE A 257 20.81 -20.98 10.19
CA ILE A 257 21.37 -19.75 10.72
C ILE A 257 22.37 -19.18 9.71
N ARG A 258 22.41 -17.86 9.57
CA ARG A 258 23.31 -17.20 8.63
C ARG A 258 23.77 -15.88 9.18
N THR A 259 25.00 -15.54 8.89
CA THR A 259 25.74 -14.64 9.74
C THR A 259 26.08 -13.31 9.16
N VAL A 260 26.65 -12.40 9.97
CA VAL A 260 27.02 -11.07 9.49
C VAL A 260 28.03 -11.15 8.34
N SER A 261 28.99 -12.08 8.41
CA SER A 261 29.95 -12.37 7.32
C SER A 261 29.35 -13.19 6.17
N GLY A 262 28.06 -13.55 6.23
CA GLY A 262 27.32 -14.20 5.14
C GLY A 262 27.39 -15.72 5.10
N ILE A 263 28.15 -16.36 5.98
CA ILE A 263 28.35 -17.81 5.98
C ILE A 263 27.14 -18.53 6.63
N ARG A 264 26.74 -19.67 6.07
CA ARG A 264 25.54 -20.41 6.48
C ARG A 264 25.85 -21.52 7.49
N GLY A 265 24.85 -21.90 8.27
CA GLY A 265 24.93 -22.98 9.24
C GLY A 265 23.58 -23.49 9.69
N ILE A 266 23.63 -24.46 10.61
CA ILE A 266 22.49 -25.21 11.11
C ILE A 266 22.63 -25.38 12.63
N VAL A 267 21.54 -25.10 13.36
CA VAL A 267 21.41 -25.41 14.79
C VAL A 267 21.41 -26.94 14.98
N LYS A 268 22.35 -27.49 15.77
CA LYS A 268 22.49 -28.94 15.97
C LYS A 268 21.87 -29.45 17.26
N LYS A 269 22.32 -29.02 18.43
CA LYS A 269 21.84 -29.56 19.72
C LYS A 269 22.06 -28.55 20.84
N ALA A 270 21.14 -28.51 21.80
CA ALA A 270 21.29 -27.76 23.04
C ALA A 270 22.46 -28.29 23.89
N ILE A 271 23.10 -27.38 24.61
CA ILE A 271 24.14 -27.66 25.60
C ILE A 271 23.54 -27.44 26.98
N LYS A 272 24.05 -28.14 28.00
CA LYS A 272 23.56 -28.00 29.38
C LYS A 272 23.97 -26.69 30.04
N THR A 273 25.15 -26.17 29.73
CA THR A 273 25.70 -24.96 30.35
C THR A 273 26.38 -24.10 29.29
N PRO A 274 26.09 -22.79 29.21
CA PRO A 274 24.99 -22.05 29.85
C PRO A 274 23.60 -22.40 29.26
N ASP A 275 22.52 -22.12 29.99
CA ASP A 275 21.16 -22.42 29.52
C ASP A 275 20.83 -21.61 28.25
N GLY A 276 20.10 -22.22 27.33
CA GLY A 276 19.85 -21.68 25.98
C GLY A 276 21.06 -21.70 25.03
N ALA A 277 22.23 -22.17 25.45
CA ALA A 277 23.36 -22.35 24.55
C ALA A 277 23.19 -23.59 23.67
N PHE A 278 23.73 -23.53 22.46
CA PHE A 278 23.62 -24.61 21.51
C PHE A 278 24.85 -24.76 20.62
N ARG A 279 25.05 -25.99 20.16
CA ARG A 279 26.01 -26.32 19.12
C ARG A 279 25.41 -26.00 17.76
N ALA A 280 26.15 -25.27 16.95
CA ALA A 280 25.85 -25.07 15.54
C ALA A 280 26.97 -25.61 14.67
N SER A 281 26.60 -26.10 13.49
CA SER A 281 27.51 -26.47 12.41
C SER A 281 27.41 -25.46 11.29
N PHE A 282 28.52 -25.21 10.62
CA PHE A 282 28.76 -23.97 9.93
C PHE A 282 29.69 -24.22 8.73
N GLU A 283 29.45 -23.54 7.60
CA GLU A 283 30.27 -23.69 6.39
C GLU A 283 31.70 -23.16 6.61
N ASP A 284 31.83 -22.09 7.41
CA ASP A 284 33.03 -21.32 7.79
C ASP A 284 32.74 -20.58 9.15
N LYS A 285 33.49 -19.60 9.69
CA LYS A 285 33.39 -19.06 11.11
C LYS A 285 32.46 -17.82 11.35
N ILE A 286 31.62 -17.74 12.43
CA ILE A 286 30.30 -17.00 12.32
C ILE A 286 29.34 -16.51 13.49
N ALA A 287 28.26 -15.67 13.18
CA ALA A 287 26.99 -15.30 13.95
C ALA A 287 25.68 -14.77 13.19
N GLY A 288 24.37 -15.17 13.44
CA GLY A 288 23.15 -14.99 12.52
C GLY A 288 21.69 -14.44 12.89
N ASN A 289 20.58 -14.75 12.10
CA ASN A 289 19.21 -14.06 12.03
C ASN A 289 17.89 -14.95 11.85
N ALA A 290 16.64 -14.47 12.13
CA ALA A 290 15.29 -15.15 11.95
C ALA A 290 14.05 -14.25 11.49
N TRP A 291 12.77 -14.69 11.63
CA TRP A 291 11.48 -14.03 11.23
C TRP A 291 10.31 -14.23 12.24
N VAL A 292 9.32 -13.30 12.31
CA VAL A 292 8.10 -13.32 13.18
C VAL A 292 6.90 -12.61 12.52
N ASP A 293 5.69 -13.09 12.77
CA ASP A 293 4.43 -12.52 12.24
C ASP A 293 4.05 -11.16 12.87
N VAL A 294 3.39 -10.31 12.09
CA VAL A 294 2.92 -9.00 12.53
C VAL A 294 1.40 -8.91 12.37
N PRO A 295 0.64 -8.85 13.47
CA PRO A 295 -0.80 -8.64 13.39
C PRO A 295 -1.12 -7.22 12.90
N VAL A 296 -2.15 -7.14 12.06
CA VAL A 296 -2.76 -5.90 11.58
C VAL A 296 -3.88 -5.50 12.56
N PRO A 297 -3.88 -4.28 13.12
CA PRO A 297 -4.96 -3.84 14.00
C PRO A 297 -6.30 -3.71 13.26
N GLU A 298 -7.37 -4.22 13.86
CA GLU A 298 -8.75 -4.04 13.40
C GLU A 298 -9.30 -2.71 13.91
N PHE A 299 -8.96 -1.62 13.23
CA PHE A 299 -9.40 -0.28 13.61
C PHE A 299 -9.86 0.50 12.37
N PHE A 300 -11.11 0.98 12.40
CA PHE A 300 -11.60 1.97 11.45
C PHE A 300 -12.58 2.92 12.16
N VAL A 301 -12.55 4.20 11.79
CA VAL A 301 -13.48 5.22 12.27
C VAL A 301 -13.93 6.05 11.08
N THR A 302 -15.23 6.15 10.84
CA THR A 302 -15.76 6.99 9.76
C THR A 302 -15.59 8.46 10.10
N MET A 303 -15.30 9.26 9.08
CA MET A 303 -15.21 10.71 9.23
C MET A 303 -16.62 11.29 9.25
N THR A 304 -17.01 11.89 10.37
CA THR A 304 -18.35 12.42 10.63
C THR A 304 -18.32 13.96 10.72
N ASP A 305 -17.66 14.60 9.76
CA ASP A 305 -17.52 16.06 9.70
C ASP A 305 -18.87 16.80 9.65
N LYS A 306 -19.89 16.19 9.03
CA LYS A 306 -21.25 16.75 8.94
C LYS A 306 -22.12 16.56 10.18
N LEU A 307 -21.64 15.85 11.20
CA LEU A 307 -22.32 15.71 12.50
C LEU A 307 -21.80 16.70 13.54
N LEU A 308 -20.77 17.49 13.19
CA LEU A 308 -20.14 18.45 14.07
C LEU A 308 -20.53 19.88 13.65
N PRO A 309 -20.66 20.81 14.61
CA PRO A 309 -20.84 22.22 14.29
C PRO A 309 -19.69 22.74 13.41
N THR A 310 -19.95 23.68 12.51
CA THR A 310 -18.91 24.21 11.60
C THR A 310 -17.70 24.81 12.31
N VAL A 311 -17.88 25.24 13.57
CA VAL A 311 -16.81 25.80 14.41
C VAL A 311 -15.86 24.71 14.90
N GLU A 312 -16.34 23.48 15.08
CA GLU A 312 -15.58 22.36 15.60
C GLU A 312 -14.98 21.52 14.47
N LYS A 313 -13.67 21.27 14.56
CA LYS A 313 -12.96 20.44 13.58
C LYS A 313 -13.06 18.98 13.99
N TRP A 314 -13.25 18.10 13.01
CA TRP A 314 -13.21 16.65 13.26
C TRP A 314 -11.82 16.24 13.76
N LEU A 315 -11.78 15.69 14.97
CA LEU A 315 -10.54 15.27 15.62
C LEU A 315 -10.43 13.73 15.63
N GLY A 316 -9.57 13.21 14.77
CA GLY A 316 -9.23 11.79 14.73
C GLY A 316 -8.07 11.42 15.66
N MET A 317 -7.67 10.16 15.56
CA MET A 317 -6.45 9.63 16.17
C MET A 317 -5.23 10.44 15.70
N ARG A 318 -4.41 10.88 16.65
CA ARG A 318 -3.18 11.65 16.38
C ARG A 318 -2.04 10.70 16.01
N THR A 319 -1.10 11.19 15.21
CA THR A 319 0.10 10.43 14.85
C THR A 319 1.04 10.31 16.05
N VAL A 320 1.89 9.27 16.06
CA VAL A 320 2.86 9.08 17.15
C VAL A 320 3.82 10.27 17.26
N GLY A 321 4.18 10.89 16.14
CA GLY A 321 5.00 12.11 16.14
C GLY A 321 4.30 13.29 16.82
N ARG A 322 3.01 13.52 16.53
CA ARG A 322 2.22 14.59 17.15
C ARG A 322 2.04 14.36 18.66
N LEU A 323 1.71 13.12 19.06
CA LEU A 323 1.57 12.76 20.47
C LEU A 323 2.87 12.99 21.26
N ARG A 324 4.02 12.59 20.70
CA ARG A 324 5.32 12.82 21.35
C ARG A 324 5.64 14.30 21.51
N HIS A 325 5.35 15.10 20.49
CA HIS A 325 5.56 16.55 20.55
C HIS A 325 4.68 17.19 21.62
N GLU A 326 3.38 16.87 21.65
CA GLU A 326 2.42 17.39 22.65
C GLU A 326 2.78 16.99 24.08
N LEU A 327 3.32 15.78 24.27
CA LEU A 327 3.76 15.27 25.57
C LEU A 327 5.21 15.64 25.92
N GLY A 328 5.93 16.35 25.05
CA GLY A 328 7.36 16.69 25.26
C GLY A 328 8.30 15.47 25.30
N LEU A 329 7.89 14.33 24.76
CA LEU A 329 8.67 13.09 24.79
C LEU A 329 9.71 13.05 23.67
N LYS A 330 10.97 12.81 24.04
CA LYS A 330 12.06 12.60 23.07
C LYS A 330 11.99 11.21 22.45
N ILE A 331 12.57 11.08 21.25
CA ILE A 331 12.67 9.80 20.57
C ILE A 331 13.83 9.01 21.20
N GLU A 332 13.52 7.87 21.82
CA GLU A 332 14.55 6.92 22.25
C GLU A 332 15.27 6.34 21.03
N GLN A 333 16.56 6.67 20.90
CA GLN A 333 17.44 6.09 19.92
C GLN A 333 18.45 5.21 20.65
N LYS A 334 18.54 3.94 20.25
CA LYS A 334 19.61 3.06 20.74
C LYS A 334 20.93 3.51 20.15
N GLU A 335 21.93 3.73 21.00
CA GLU A 335 23.27 4.19 20.59
C GLU A 335 23.89 3.25 19.54
N ASP A 336 23.81 1.93 19.76
CA ASP A 336 24.31 0.89 18.86
C ASP A 336 23.65 0.85 17.47
N SER A 337 22.54 1.57 17.27
CA SER A 337 21.82 1.62 15.99
C SER A 337 22.26 2.80 15.11
N GLY A 338 23.09 3.72 15.63
CA GLY A 338 23.69 4.80 14.87
C GLY A 338 24.66 4.26 13.82
N TYR A 339 24.64 4.81 12.60
CA TYR A 339 25.67 4.48 11.63
C TYR A 339 26.97 5.17 12.01
N HIS A 340 28.04 4.40 12.19
CA HIS A 340 29.37 4.91 12.46
C HIS A 340 30.29 4.66 11.25
N ARG A 341 31.20 5.60 11.00
CA ARG A 341 32.24 5.42 9.97
C ARG A 341 33.28 4.44 10.50
N ASN A 342 33.26 3.21 9.99
CA ASN A 342 34.30 2.23 10.30
C ASN A 342 35.53 2.52 9.42
N LEU A 343 36.61 2.99 10.04
CA LEU A 343 37.94 2.97 9.42
C LEU A 343 38.43 1.52 9.45
N LYS A 344 38.38 0.83 8.31
CA LYS A 344 39.05 -0.46 8.19
C LYS A 344 40.56 -0.18 8.19
N ASN A 345 41.25 -0.59 9.25
CA ASN A 345 42.71 -0.68 9.19
C ASN A 345 43.06 -1.77 8.18
N ASN A 346 43.61 -1.38 7.03
CA ASN A 346 44.23 -2.30 6.09
C ASN A 346 45.49 -2.84 6.78
N PHE A 347 45.43 -4.07 7.28
CA PHE A 347 46.58 -4.87 7.66
C PHE A 347 46.69 -6.05 6.70
#